data_AF-A0A353JAA1-F1
#
_entry.id   AF-A0A353JAA1-F1
#
_cell.length_a   1.000
_cell.length_b   1.000
_cell.length_c   1.000
_cell.angle_alpha   90.00
_cell.angle_beta   90.00
_cell.angle_gamma   90.00
#
_symmetry.space_group_name_H-M   'P 1'
#
loop_
_entity.id
_entity.type
_entity.pdbx_description
1 polymer ?
#
loop_
_entity_poly.entity_id
_entity_poly.type
_entity_poly.pdbx_seq_one_letter_code
_entity_poly.pdbx_strand_id
1 'polypeptide(L)'
;ENWVKTKSPLEMRNKKTGQMIYFRGADDPGKIKSIKPPKNMYIAIRIYEEFDQMTGMNEVRKIDQSVKRGGNEFITFRIYNTPKSKKHFVNVEKRSPNPKRLVHKSTYLDAPVDWLGQPFFDDAELLKQNNPVAFKNEYLGEETGDGGNVFENVELREITDEEIENFDYLYQGMDFGWFPDPLAWTKMCYQPNKLTLYIFDEYVVNKMSNSKVWNYLKENKGVKNDDLITADSAEPKSIGDFQSYGSLMRGAKKGPDSVEYSMKWLSGLAKIVIDPRRCPKTAEEFTIYEYPQDKDGNYITGYVDADNHCIDSVRYAMNPIWRRKGE
;
A
#
# COMPACT_ATOMS: atom_id res chain seq x y z
N GLU A 1 6.35 3.63 -37.10
CA GLU A 1 7.08 2.97 -38.22
C GLU A 1 8.61 2.95 -38.08
N ASN A 2 9.24 4.03 -37.59
CA ASN A 2 10.70 4.13 -37.47
C ASN A 2 11.35 3.39 -36.27
N TRP A 3 10.59 2.67 -35.45
CA TRP A 3 11.10 1.96 -34.27
C TRP A 3 10.90 0.45 -34.40
N VAL A 4 11.94 -0.33 -34.07
CA VAL A 4 11.87 -1.77 -33.85
C VAL A 4 11.66 -2.00 -32.35
N LYS A 5 10.73 -2.87 -31.98
CA LYS A 5 10.38 -3.16 -30.58
C LYS A 5 10.61 -4.64 -30.29
N THR A 6 11.21 -4.96 -29.15
CA THR A 6 11.37 -6.35 -28.66
C THR A 6 10.69 -6.49 -27.30
N LYS A 7 10.19 -7.69 -26.96
CA LYS A 7 9.55 -7.96 -25.66
C LYS A 7 10.50 -8.59 -24.63
N SER A 8 11.51 -9.34 -25.07
CA SER A 8 12.50 -9.96 -24.18
C SER A 8 13.89 -9.93 -24.84
N PRO A 9 14.78 -9.01 -24.44
CA PRO A 9 14.55 -7.91 -23.50
C PRO A 9 13.55 -6.88 -24.04
N LEU A 10 12.85 -6.16 -23.15
CA LEU A 10 11.93 -5.08 -23.53
C LEU A 10 12.73 -3.83 -23.93
N GLU A 11 12.73 -3.52 -25.22
CA GLU A 11 13.56 -2.45 -25.80
C GLU A 11 12.91 -1.86 -27.05
N MET A 12 13.35 -0.64 -27.39
CA MET A 12 13.01 0.02 -28.63
C MET A 12 14.27 0.58 -29.31
N ARG A 13 14.42 0.32 -30.61
CA ARG A 13 15.51 0.84 -31.45
C ARG A 13 14.99 1.70 -32.59
N ASN A 14 15.50 2.92 -32.71
CA ASN A 14 15.21 3.75 -33.88
C ASN A 14 16.01 3.23 -35.09
N LYS A 15 15.32 2.91 -36.19
CA LYS A 15 15.92 2.35 -37.41
C LYS A 15 16.89 3.32 -38.10
N LYS A 16 16.62 4.63 -38.02
CA LYS A 16 17.40 5.67 -38.72
C LYS A 16 18.62 6.09 -37.91
N THR A 17 18.44 6.34 -36.61
CA THR A 17 19.52 6.89 -35.76
C THR A 17 20.27 5.83 -34.97
N GLY A 18 19.72 4.61 -34.85
CA GLY A 18 20.27 3.56 -34.01
C GLY A 18 20.05 3.79 -32.51
N GLN A 19 19.42 4.90 -32.10
CA GLN A 19 19.14 5.22 -30.70
C GLN A 19 18.26 4.14 -30.05
N MET A 20 18.53 3.89 -28.76
CA MET A 20 17.92 2.82 -27.99
C MET A 20 17.15 3.39 -26.80
N ILE A 21 16.01 2.78 -26.49
CA ILE A 21 15.29 2.93 -25.22
C ILE A 21 15.24 1.54 -24.57
N TYR A 22 15.70 1.46 -23.33
CA TYR A 22 15.74 0.23 -22.54
C TYR A 22 14.70 0.32 -21.43
N PHE A 23 13.90 -0.73 -21.25
CA PHE A 23 12.98 -0.87 -20.12
C PHE A 23 13.49 -1.97 -19.20
N ARG A 24 13.69 -1.65 -17.92
CA ARG A 24 14.22 -2.58 -16.93
C ARG A 24 13.52 -2.36 -15.59
N GLY A 25 13.13 -3.45 -14.94
CA GLY A 25 12.78 -3.42 -13.53
C GLY A 25 14.02 -3.18 -12.68
N ALA A 26 13.84 -2.46 -11.57
CA ALA A 26 14.89 -2.26 -10.57
C ALA A 26 15.02 -3.43 -9.58
N ASP A 27 14.03 -4.33 -9.56
CA ASP A 27 13.94 -5.55 -8.75
C ASP A 27 15.17 -6.48 -8.85
N ASP A 28 15.80 -6.51 -10.03
CA ASP A 28 17.02 -7.29 -10.27
C ASP A 28 18.18 -6.40 -10.76
N PRO A 29 19.09 -6.00 -9.84
CA PRO A 29 20.27 -5.20 -10.17
C PRO A 29 21.19 -5.85 -11.21
N GLY A 30 21.13 -7.18 -11.40
CA GLY A 30 21.88 -7.92 -12.39
C GLY A 30 21.48 -7.56 -13.83
N LYS A 31 20.17 -7.41 -14.10
CA LYS A 31 19.64 -7.06 -15.43
C LYS A 31 20.07 -5.67 -15.91
N ILE A 32 20.32 -4.76 -14.97
CA ILE A 32 20.76 -3.39 -15.25
C ILE A 32 22.26 -3.34 -15.54
N LYS A 33 23.07 -4.11 -14.80
CA LYS A 33 24.54 -4.16 -14.99
C LYS A 33 24.95 -4.68 -16.36
N SER A 34 24.12 -5.51 -17.01
CA SER A 34 24.42 -6.10 -18.32
C SER A 34 24.08 -5.20 -19.50
N ILE A 35 23.47 -4.02 -19.29
CA ILE A 35 23.09 -3.13 -20.40
C ILE A 35 24.35 -2.61 -21.09
N LYS A 36 24.44 -2.86 -22.39
CA LYS A 36 25.52 -2.35 -23.25
C LYS A 36 24.92 -1.51 -24.37
N PRO A 37 25.18 -0.19 -24.39
CA PRO A 37 24.76 0.63 -25.52
C PRO A 37 25.50 0.20 -26.80
N PRO A 38 24.94 0.51 -28.00
CA PRO A 38 25.63 0.28 -29.25
C PRO A 38 27.02 0.96 -29.27
N LYS A 39 27.91 0.45 -30.13
CA LYS A 39 29.26 1.01 -30.30
C LYS A 39 29.19 2.52 -30.56
N ASN A 40 30.03 3.29 -29.86
CA ASN A 40 30.09 4.76 -29.91
C ASN A 40 28.83 5.49 -29.41
N MET A 41 27.92 4.80 -28.72
CA MET A 41 26.78 5.41 -28.03
C MET A 41 26.90 5.17 -26.52
N TYR A 42 26.20 5.98 -25.74
CA TYR A 42 26.08 5.82 -24.30
C TYR A 42 24.67 6.17 -23.83
N ILE A 43 24.35 5.81 -22.58
CA ILE A 43 23.04 6.10 -21.99
C ILE A 43 23.07 7.50 -21.39
N ALA A 44 22.61 8.49 -22.16
CA ALA A 44 22.58 9.89 -21.72
C ALA A 44 21.39 10.19 -20.79
N ILE A 45 20.23 9.59 -21.05
CA ILE A 45 18.97 9.86 -20.33
C ILE A 45 18.56 8.64 -19.52
N ARG A 46 18.20 8.87 -18.25
CA ARG A 46 17.65 7.85 -17.35
C ARG A 46 16.39 8.38 -16.69
N ILE A 47 15.39 7.51 -16.58
CA ILE A 47 14.10 7.84 -16.00
C ILE A 47 13.82 6.77 -14.96
N TYR A 48 13.66 7.20 -13.72
CA TYR A 48 13.10 6.38 -12.65
C TYR A 48 11.64 6.79 -12.51
N GLU A 49 10.74 5.88 -12.91
CA GLU A 49 9.33 5.93 -12.50
C GLU A 49 9.20 5.37 -11.10
N GLU A 50 8.20 5.85 -10.36
CA GLU A 50 7.93 5.44 -8.97
C GLU A 50 9.21 5.42 -8.11
N PHE A 51 10.00 6.49 -8.21
CA PHE A 51 11.33 6.55 -7.59
C PHE A 51 11.29 6.37 -6.07
N ASP A 52 10.16 6.66 -5.43
CA ASP A 52 9.88 6.38 -4.02
C ASP A 52 9.83 4.89 -3.66
N GLN A 53 9.63 4.00 -4.63
CA GLN A 53 9.58 2.54 -4.44
C GLN A 53 10.96 1.87 -4.48
N MET A 54 12.03 2.63 -4.75
CA MET A 54 13.39 2.09 -4.70
C MET A 54 13.79 1.77 -3.25
N THR A 55 14.70 0.82 -3.04
CA THR A 55 15.14 0.41 -1.69
C THR A 55 16.08 1.40 -0.99
N GLY A 56 16.29 2.58 -1.58
CA GLY A 56 17.12 3.65 -1.04
C GLY A 56 18.26 4.10 -1.96
N MET A 57 18.99 5.14 -1.54
CA MET A 57 20.00 5.78 -2.38
C MET A 57 21.21 4.90 -2.72
N ASN A 58 21.50 3.88 -1.91
CA ASN A 58 22.60 2.95 -2.19
C ASN A 58 22.33 2.07 -3.42
N GLU A 59 21.10 1.60 -3.59
CA GLU A 59 20.69 0.89 -4.80
C GLU A 59 20.75 1.81 -6.02
N VAL A 60 20.19 3.02 -5.88
CA VAL A 60 20.21 4.05 -6.93
C VAL A 60 21.64 4.34 -7.38
N ARG A 61 22.60 4.47 -6.44
CA ARG A 61 24.02 4.66 -6.74
C ARG A 61 24.62 3.49 -7.53
N LYS A 62 24.32 2.24 -7.18
CA LYS A 62 24.81 1.05 -7.90
C LYS A 62 24.29 1.00 -9.33
N ILE A 63 23.01 1.31 -9.53
CA ILE A 63 22.41 1.44 -10.86
C ILE A 63 23.13 2.54 -11.63
N ASP A 64 23.20 3.75 -11.06
CA ASP A 64 23.82 4.92 -11.67
C ASP A 64 25.26 4.65 -12.13
N GLN A 65 26.10 4.02 -11.31
CA GLN A 65 27.47 3.66 -11.64
C GLN A 65 27.60 2.63 -12.78
N SER A 66 26.55 1.82 -12.98
CA SER A 66 26.52 0.82 -14.04
C SER A 66 26.22 1.46 -15.40
N VAL A 67 25.38 2.50 -15.42
CA VAL A 67 24.87 3.11 -16.66
C VAL A 67 25.49 4.47 -17.02
N LYS A 68 26.04 5.23 -16.06
CA LYS A 68 26.77 6.49 -16.31
C LYS A 68 28.20 6.23 -16.79
N ARG A 69 28.36 5.78 -18.05
CA ARG A 69 29.67 5.46 -18.64
C ARG A 69 29.75 5.98 -20.09
N GLY A 70 30.95 6.36 -20.53
CA GLY A 70 31.25 6.60 -21.96
C GLY A 70 30.84 7.95 -22.54
N GLY A 71 30.38 8.91 -21.74
CA GLY A 71 30.00 10.25 -22.18
C GLY A 71 30.11 11.30 -21.08
N ASN A 72 29.84 12.57 -21.42
CA ASN A 72 29.99 13.72 -20.52
C ASN A 72 28.67 14.35 -20.07
N GLU A 73 27.57 14.10 -20.80
CA GLU A 73 26.28 14.72 -20.56
C GLU A 73 25.24 13.68 -20.13
N PHE A 74 24.66 13.89 -18.95
CA PHE A 74 23.68 12.97 -18.39
C PHE A 74 22.50 13.72 -17.81
N ILE A 75 21.30 13.24 -18.11
CA ILE A 75 20.05 13.72 -17.50
C ILE A 75 19.42 12.54 -16.75
N THR A 76 19.06 12.76 -15.50
CA THR A 76 18.29 11.81 -14.69
C THR A 76 16.96 12.45 -14.32
N PHE A 77 15.87 11.81 -14.72
CA PHE A 77 14.54 12.07 -14.21
C PHE A 77 14.24 11.10 -13.06
N ARG A 78 13.73 11.64 -11.96
CA ARG A 78 13.23 10.88 -10.81
C ARG A 78 11.80 11.35 -10.59
N ILE A 79 10.84 10.51 -10.93
CA ILE A 79 9.42 10.81 -10.91
C ILE A 79 8.80 9.95 -9.81
N TYR A 80 8.03 10.56 -8.91
CA TYR A 80 7.48 9.89 -7.73
C TYR A 80 6.33 10.70 -7.12
N ASN A 81 5.46 10.01 -6.36
CA ASN A 81 4.52 10.64 -5.46
C ASN A 81 5.23 10.95 -4.13
N THR A 82 4.98 12.13 -3.54
CA THR A 82 5.70 12.55 -2.32
C THR A 82 5.34 11.65 -1.14
N PRO A 83 6.29 10.87 -0.58
CA PRO A 83 5.99 10.01 0.55
C PRO A 83 5.61 10.84 1.79
N LYS A 84 4.71 10.31 2.63
CA LYS A 84 4.23 10.99 3.85
C LYS A 84 5.39 11.35 4.78
N SER A 85 6.26 10.37 5.06
CA SER A 85 7.34 10.51 6.03
C SER A 85 8.41 11.50 5.56
N LYS A 86 8.68 12.51 6.36
CA LYS A 86 9.82 13.42 6.17
C LYS A 86 11.16 12.66 6.16
N LYS A 87 11.25 11.51 6.83
CA LYS A 87 12.47 10.68 6.90
C LYS A 87 12.64 9.72 5.71
N HIS A 88 11.68 9.67 4.79
CA HIS A 88 11.81 8.84 3.60
C HIS A 88 13.00 9.28 2.73
N PHE A 89 13.76 8.32 2.18
CA PHE A 89 15.03 8.62 1.49
C PHE A 89 14.88 9.63 0.34
N VAL A 90 13.77 9.57 -0.41
CA VAL A 90 13.49 10.52 -1.51
C VAL A 90 13.29 11.95 -1.00
N ASN A 91 12.56 12.11 0.11
CA ASN A 91 12.30 13.41 0.72
C ASN A 91 13.61 14.03 1.26
N VAL A 92 14.44 13.20 1.91
CA VAL A 92 15.79 13.59 2.36
C VAL A 92 16.69 13.98 1.18
N GLU A 93 16.73 13.16 0.14
CA GLU A 93 17.51 13.41 -1.08
C GLU A 93 17.06 14.71 -1.76
N LYS A 94 15.75 14.94 -1.91
CA LYS A 94 15.15 16.16 -2.50
C LYS A 94 15.58 17.43 -1.78
N ARG A 95 15.64 17.41 -0.43
CA ARG A 95 16.03 18.58 0.38
C ARG A 95 17.53 18.83 0.41
N SER A 96 18.34 17.80 0.19
CA SER A 96 19.80 17.93 0.20
C SER A 96 20.27 18.90 -0.89
N PRO A 97 20.98 20.00 -0.58
CA PRO A 97 21.37 20.99 -1.58
C PRO A 97 22.16 20.37 -2.74
N ASN A 98 21.74 20.61 -3.98
CA ASN A 98 22.47 20.20 -5.17
C ASN A 98 22.26 21.22 -6.30
N PRO A 99 23.29 22.01 -6.69
CA PRO A 99 23.13 23.07 -7.68
C PRO A 99 22.85 22.55 -9.10
N LYS A 100 23.03 21.24 -9.33
CA LYS A 100 22.76 20.59 -10.62
C LYS A 100 21.39 19.92 -10.68
N ARG A 101 20.54 20.08 -9.66
CA ARG A 101 19.22 19.45 -9.59
C ARG A 101 18.11 20.49 -9.65
N LEU A 102 17.23 20.34 -10.62
CA LEU A 102 15.94 21.01 -10.64
C LEU A 102 14.92 20.13 -9.90
N VAL A 103 14.12 20.75 -9.03
CA VAL A 103 12.98 20.10 -8.39
C VAL A 103 11.73 20.79 -8.91
N HIS A 104 10.87 20.03 -9.58
CA HIS A 104 9.56 20.49 -10.04
C HIS A 104 8.49 19.77 -9.22
N LYS A 105 7.47 20.52 -8.79
CA LYS A 105 6.30 19.99 -8.09
C LYS A 105 5.08 20.29 -8.96
N SER A 106 4.29 19.25 -9.22
CA SER A 106 2.97 19.35 -9.82
C SER A 106 1.94 18.69 -8.90
N THR A 107 0.68 19.00 -9.12
CA THR A 107 -0.49 18.50 -8.40
C THR A 107 -1.60 18.21 -9.40
N TYR A 108 -2.70 17.62 -8.93
CA TYR A 108 -3.88 17.39 -9.77
C TYR A 108 -4.48 18.69 -10.36
N LEU A 109 -4.22 19.84 -9.73
CA LEU A 109 -4.66 21.15 -10.22
C LEU A 109 -3.93 21.59 -11.50
N ASP A 110 -2.79 20.98 -11.81
CA ASP A 110 -2.01 21.25 -13.03
C ASP A 110 -2.48 20.39 -14.22
N ALA A 111 -3.36 19.43 -13.99
CA ALA A 111 -3.92 18.56 -15.02
C ALA A 111 -5.27 19.09 -15.55
N PRO A 112 -5.60 18.87 -16.83
CA PRO A 112 -6.91 19.24 -17.37
C PRO A 112 -8.06 18.51 -16.64
N VAL A 113 -9.11 19.25 -16.25
CA VAL A 113 -10.27 18.69 -15.56
C VAL A 113 -10.93 17.57 -16.38
N ASP A 114 -11.08 17.77 -17.69
CA ASP A 114 -11.68 16.76 -18.58
C ASP A 114 -10.85 15.47 -18.69
N TRP A 115 -9.56 15.52 -18.34
CA TRP A 115 -8.70 14.34 -18.32
C TRP A 115 -8.83 13.54 -17.02
N LEU A 116 -8.96 14.22 -15.87
CA LEU A 116 -9.15 13.57 -14.56
C LEU A 116 -10.59 13.13 -14.32
N GLY A 117 -11.55 13.91 -14.81
CA GLY A 117 -12.98 13.71 -14.57
C GLY A 117 -13.45 14.22 -13.21
N GLN A 118 -14.73 14.62 -13.13
CA GLN A 118 -15.36 15.15 -11.92
C GLN A 118 -15.25 14.25 -10.67
N PRO A 119 -15.39 12.90 -10.77
CA PRO A 119 -15.29 12.04 -9.60
C PRO A 119 -13.96 12.16 -8.84
N PHE A 120 -12.84 12.42 -9.54
CA PHE A 120 -11.54 12.63 -8.91
C PHE A 120 -11.53 13.88 -8.01
N PHE A 121 -12.17 14.96 -8.47
CA PHE A 121 -12.30 16.20 -7.69
C PHE A 121 -13.25 16.03 -6.50
N ASP A 122 -14.33 15.26 -6.67
CA ASP A 122 -15.27 14.97 -5.60
C ASP A 122 -14.62 14.15 -4.48
N ASP A 123 -13.83 13.12 -4.84
CA ASP A 123 -13.03 12.35 -3.87
C ASP A 123 -11.97 13.22 -3.20
N ALA A 124 -11.32 14.13 -3.94
CA ALA A 124 -10.34 15.08 -3.39
C ALA A 124 -10.97 16.02 -2.34
N GLU A 125 -12.14 16.59 -2.63
CA GLU A 125 -12.84 17.50 -1.73
C GLU A 125 -13.41 16.75 -0.52
N LEU A 126 -13.92 15.52 -0.70
CA LEU A 126 -14.36 14.67 0.40
C LEU A 126 -13.19 14.37 1.36
N LEU A 127 -12.02 14.01 0.83
CA LEU A 127 -10.84 13.78 1.65
C LEU A 127 -10.37 15.06 2.34
N LYS A 128 -10.38 16.20 1.65
CA LYS A 128 -10.02 17.50 2.23
C LYS A 128 -10.91 17.89 3.41
N GLN A 129 -12.20 17.61 3.34
CA GLN A 129 -13.16 17.89 4.41
C GLN A 129 -12.95 16.98 5.62
N ASN A 130 -12.75 15.68 5.37
CA ASN A 130 -12.69 14.68 6.43
C ASN A 130 -11.27 14.47 7.02
N ASN A 131 -10.22 14.63 6.22
CA ASN A 131 -8.81 14.53 6.61
C ASN A 131 -7.90 15.46 5.78
N PRO A 132 -7.82 16.74 6.19
CA PRO A 132 -7.00 17.74 5.51
C PRO A 132 -5.51 17.39 5.44
N VAL A 133 -5.00 16.59 6.38
CA VAL A 133 -3.59 16.17 6.42
C VAL A 133 -3.32 15.15 5.32
N ALA A 134 -4.14 14.10 5.20
CA ALA A 134 -4.02 13.14 4.11
C ALA A 134 -4.18 13.81 2.73
N PHE A 135 -5.15 14.73 2.59
CA PHE A 135 -5.34 15.50 1.36
C PHE A 135 -4.09 16.28 0.93
N LYS A 136 -3.42 16.95 1.88
CA LYS A 136 -2.17 17.68 1.61
C LYS A 136 -1.08 16.76 1.06
N ASN A 137 -0.98 15.52 1.53
CA ASN A 137 -0.02 14.57 1.00
C ASN A 137 -0.46 14.02 -0.36
N GLU A 138 -1.63 13.40 -0.44
CA GLU A 138 -2.08 12.61 -1.59
C GLU A 138 -2.39 13.48 -2.81
N TYR A 139 -2.99 14.65 -2.61
CA TYR A 139 -3.41 15.54 -3.70
C TYR A 139 -2.49 16.73 -3.90
N LEU A 140 -1.87 17.24 -2.82
CA LEU A 140 -0.97 18.40 -2.92
C LEU A 140 0.52 18.05 -2.86
N GLY A 141 0.90 16.78 -2.66
CA GLY A 141 2.32 16.37 -2.65
C GLY A 141 3.13 17.04 -1.53
N GLU A 142 2.53 17.25 -0.36
CA GLU A 142 3.20 17.74 0.84
C GLU A 142 3.72 16.59 1.71
N GLU A 143 4.80 16.84 2.45
CA GLU A 143 5.32 15.90 3.44
C GLU A 143 4.60 16.14 4.77
N THR A 144 3.79 15.20 5.21
CA THR A 144 2.88 15.40 6.35
C THR A 144 3.20 14.55 7.57
N GLY A 145 3.99 13.48 7.40
CA GLY A 145 4.34 12.56 8.47
C GLY A 145 5.68 12.92 9.11
N ASP A 146 5.70 12.96 10.44
CA ASP A 146 6.90 13.22 11.25
C ASP A 146 7.67 11.93 11.60
N GLY A 147 7.06 10.76 11.38
CA GLY A 147 7.52 9.46 11.85
C GLY A 147 7.62 8.36 10.78
N GLY A 148 7.76 7.12 11.26
CA GLY A 148 7.79 5.88 10.48
C GLY A 148 6.45 5.18 10.35
N ASN A 149 5.46 5.55 11.15
CA ASN A 149 4.18 4.84 11.23
C ASN A 149 3.44 4.88 9.90
N VAL A 150 2.83 3.76 9.53
CA VAL A 150 1.98 3.65 8.34
C VAL A 150 0.63 4.30 8.59
N PHE A 151 0.06 4.11 9.78
CA PHE A 151 -1.28 4.57 10.14
C PHE A 151 -1.23 5.75 11.12
N GLU A 152 -1.07 6.95 10.58
CA GLU A 152 -1.14 8.21 11.36
C GLU A 152 -2.60 8.66 11.63
N ASN A 153 -3.58 7.94 11.07
CA ASN A 153 -5.02 8.25 11.13
C ASN A 153 -5.78 7.39 12.16
N VAL A 154 -5.09 6.74 13.09
CA VAL A 154 -5.69 5.92 14.16
C VAL A 154 -6.23 6.80 15.28
N GLU A 155 -7.47 6.55 15.70
CA GLU A 155 -8.10 7.13 16.88
C GLU A 155 -8.51 6.00 17.83
N LEU A 156 -7.82 5.90 18.97
CA LEU A 156 -8.18 4.92 20.00
C LEU A 156 -9.23 5.52 20.94
N ARG A 157 -10.44 4.97 20.91
CA ARG A 157 -11.52 5.32 21.86
C ARG A 157 -12.53 4.20 21.98
N GLU A 158 -13.27 4.18 23.08
CA GLU A 158 -14.43 3.29 23.20
C GLU A 158 -15.43 3.55 22.06
N ILE A 159 -15.94 2.47 21.47
CA ILE A 159 -17.07 2.49 20.55
C ILE A 159 -18.25 1.92 21.31
N THR A 160 -19.25 2.77 21.57
CA THR A 160 -20.38 2.42 22.44
C THR A 160 -21.29 1.38 21.78
N ASP A 161 -22.05 0.65 22.59
CA ASP A 161 -23.05 -0.29 22.05
C ASP A 161 -24.12 0.42 21.23
N GLU A 162 -24.52 1.63 21.61
CA GLU A 162 -25.44 2.48 20.82
C GLU A 162 -24.84 2.83 19.44
N GLU A 163 -23.55 3.15 19.35
CA GLU A 163 -22.89 3.36 18.05
C GLU A 163 -22.93 2.08 17.20
N ILE A 164 -22.67 0.93 17.81
CA ILE A 164 -22.62 -0.37 17.12
C ILE A 164 -24.00 -0.79 16.60
N GLU A 165 -25.05 -0.57 17.39
CA GLU A 165 -26.44 -0.85 17.01
C GLU A 165 -26.90 0.00 15.80
N ASN A 166 -26.32 1.19 15.63
CA ASN A 166 -26.63 2.11 14.54
C ASN A 166 -25.73 1.94 13.29
N PHE A 167 -24.85 0.94 13.25
CA PHE A 167 -24.03 0.68 12.07
C PHE A 167 -24.82 -0.02 10.95
N ASP A 168 -24.82 0.59 9.76
CA ASP A 168 -25.59 0.11 8.60
C ASP A 168 -25.12 -1.25 8.08
N TYR A 169 -23.80 -1.42 7.96
CA TYR A 169 -23.19 -2.61 7.37
C TYR A 169 -21.95 -3.03 8.14
N LEU A 170 -21.91 -4.31 8.52
CA LEU A 170 -20.80 -4.91 9.24
C LEU A 170 -19.94 -5.75 8.29
N TYR A 171 -18.63 -5.65 8.45
CA TYR A 171 -17.64 -6.41 7.71
C TYR A 171 -16.84 -7.27 8.67
N GLN A 172 -16.52 -8.49 8.25
CA GLN A 172 -15.73 -9.42 9.03
C GLN A 172 -14.55 -9.95 8.23
N GLY A 173 -13.39 -9.98 8.87
CA GLY A 173 -12.11 -10.40 8.33
C GLY A 173 -11.59 -11.64 9.04
N MET A 174 -10.78 -12.44 8.35
CA MET A 174 -10.01 -13.53 8.95
C MET A 174 -8.64 -13.64 8.30
N ASP A 175 -7.59 -13.42 9.09
CA ASP A 175 -6.23 -13.84 8.75
C ASP A 175 -5.93 -15.16 9.44
N PHE A 176 -5.47 -16.16 8.69
CA PHE A 176 -5.20 -17.48 9.24
C PHE A 176 -3.77 -17.55 9.76
N GLY A 177 -3.61 -18.14 10.95
CA GLY A 177 -2.30 -18.44 11.53
C GLY A 177 -2.38 -19.67 12.44
N TRP A 178 -1.22 -20.17 12.87
CA TRP A 178 -1.16 -21.29 13.80
C TRP A 178 -0.23 -21.10 15.00
N PHE A 179 1.07 -21.14 14.79
CA PHE A 179 2.14 -20.83 15.75
C PHE A 179 3.47 -20.76 14.96
N PRO A 180 4.26 -19.69 15.10
CA PRO A 180 4.12 -18.59 16.05
C PRO A 180 3.01 -17.57 15.73
N ASP A 181 2.57 -17.54 14.47
CA ASP A 181 1.58 -16.56 13.98
C ASP A 181 0.16 -16.90 14.48
N PRO A 182 -0.57 -15.95 15.10
CA PRO A 182 -1.96 -16.16 15.49
C PRO A 182 -2.92 -16.17 14.29
N LEU A 183 -4.08 -16.82 14.47
CA LEU A 183 -5.26 -16.52 13.69
C LEU A 183 -5.90 -15.24 14.25
N ALA A 184 -6.31 -14.33 13.36
CA ALA A 184 -6.95 -13.06 13.72
C ALA A 184 -8.28 -12.87 12.98
N TRP A 185 -9.39 -12.87 13.72
CA TRP A 185 -10.69 -12.43 13.25
C TRP A 185 -10.98 -11.01 13.73
N THR A 186 -11.54 -10.18 12.86
CA THR A 186 -11.89 -8.78 13.17
C THR A 186 -13.27 -8.43 12.65
N LYS A 187 -13.98 -7.52 13.34
CA LYS A 187 -15.31 -7.03 12.96
C LYS A 187 -15.35 -5.51 13.00
N MET A 188 -15.91 -4.93 11.94
CA MET A 188 -15.83 -3.50 11.70
C MET A 188 -17.04 -2.96 10.93
N CYS A 189 -17.17 -1.63 10.92
CA CYS A 189 -18.10 -0.87 10.09
C CYS A 189 -17.33 0.21 9.34
N TYR A 190 -17.63 0.40 8.06
CA TYR A 190 -17.06 1.48 7.27
C TYR A 190 -18.14 2.46 6.85
N GLN A 191 -17.92 3.75 7.14
CA GLN A 191 -18.81 4.86 6.77
C GLN A 191 -18.20 5.65 5.60
N PRO A 192 -18.64 5.42 4.35
CA PRO A 192 -18.00 6.00 3.16
C PRO A 192 -18.10 7.52 3.10
N ASN A 193 -19.19 8.11 3.57
CA ASN A 193 -19.40 9.56 3.63
C ASN A 193 -18.44 10.28 4.58
N LYS A 194 -17.93 9.58 5.60
CA LYS A 194 -16.94 10.11 6.53
C LYS A 194 -15.52 9.59 6.26
N LEU A 195 -15.38 8.67 5.30
CA LEU A 195 -14.16 7.89 5.09
C LEU A 195 -13.60 7.31 6.41
N THR A 196 -14.48 6.86 7.30
CA THR A 196 -14.11 6.40 8.65
C THR A 196 -14.38 4.92 8.81
N LEU A 197 -13.37 4.17 9.28
CA LEU A 197 -13.48 2.76 9.64
C LEU A 197 -13.54 2.62 11.16
N TYR A 198 -14.52 1.86 11.65
CA TYR A 198 -14.74 1.58 13.07
C TYR A 198 -14.47 0.10 13.32
N ILE A 199 -13.48 -0.23 14.14
CA ILE A 199 -13.11 -1.61 14.50
C ILE A 199 -13.47 -1.84 15.97
N PHE A 200 -14.39 -2.76 16.23
CA PHE A 200 -15.07 -2.83 17.54
C PHE A 200 -15.24 -4.25 18.10
N ASP A 201 -14.80 -5.29 17.39
CA ASP A 201 -14.65 -6.63 17.97
C ASP A 201 -13.50 -7.38 17.28
N GLU A 202 -12.80 -8.21 18.06
CA GLU A 202 -11.71 -9.05 17.56
C GLU A 202 -11.66 -10.39 18.28
N TYR A 203 -11.02 -11.37 17.64
CA TYR A 203 -10.62 -12.63 18.26
C TYR A 203 -9.28 -13.08 17.69
N VAL A 204 -8.24 -13.00 18.52
CA VAL A 204 -6.87 -13.37 18.17
C VAL A 204 -6.46 -14.57 19.00
N VAL A 205 -6.09 -15.68 18.35
CA VAL A 205 -5.82 -16.95 19.03
C VAL A 205 -4.72 -17.75 18.34
N ASN A 206 -3.96 -18.50 19.14
CA ASN A 206 -2.89 -19.39 18.69
C ASN A 206 -3.26 -20.84 19.03
N LYS A 207 -2.77 -21.80 18.23
CA LYS A 207 -2.89 -23.26 18.47
C LYS A 207 -4.33 -23.76 18.71
N MET A 208 -5.32 -23.17 18.02
CA MET A 208 -6.72 -23.58 18.14
C MET A 208 -7.26 -24.05 16.78
N SER A 209 -7.89 -25.25 16.75
CA SER A 209 -8.44 -25.81 15.51
C SER A 209 -9.58 -24.94 14.95
N ASN A 210 -9.71 -24.92 13.61
CA ASN A 210 -10.77 -24.20 12.90
C ASN A 210 -12.18 -24.44 13.49
N SER A 211 -12.49 -25.68 13.86
CA SER A 211 -13.78 -26.03 14.49
C SER A 211 -14.02 -25.34 15.84
N LYS A 212 -12.98 -25.24 16.68
CA LYS A 212 -13.05 -24.58 17.98
C LYS A 212 -13.16 -23.07 17.82
N VAL A 213 -12.41 -22.51 16.86
CA VAL A 213 -12.51 -21.09 16.51
C VAL A 213 -13.93 -20.76 16.05
N TRP A 214 -14.50 -21.54 15.13
CA TRP A 214 -15.88 -21.31 14.66
C TRP A 214 -16.93 -21.38 15.78
N ASN A 215 -16.85 -22.37 16.66
CA ASN A 215 -17.76 -22.46 17.80
C ASN A 215 -17.60 -21.24 18.73
N TYR A 216 -16.37 -20.81 19.00
CA TYR A 216 -16.12 -19.63 19.81
C TYR A 216 -16.73 -18.37 19.18
N LEU A 217 -16.56 -18.16 17.87
CA LEU A 217 -17.13 -17.01 17.15
C LEU A 217 -18.67 -16.98 17.26
N LYS A 218 -19.34 -18.13 17.14
CA LYS A 218 -20.80 -18.19 17.30
C LYS A 218 -21.24 -17.92 18.73
N GLU A 219 -20.62 -18.59 19.70
CA GLU A 219 -21.06 -18.60 21.10
C GLU A 219 -20.69 -17.31 21.84
N ASN A 220 -19.54 -16.70 21.53
CA ASN A 220 -18.98 -15.60 22.30
C ASN A 220 -18.92 -14.28 21.52
N LYS A 221 -18.86 -14.34 20.18
CA LYS A 221 -18.80 -13.14 19.31
C LYS A 221 -20.10 -12.88 18.54
N GLY A 222 -21.11 -13.75 18.73
CA GLY A 222 -22.42 -13.61 18.10
C GLY A 222 -22.40 -13.69 16.58
N VAL A 223 -21.37 -14.33 16.00
CA VAL A 223 -21.27 -14.53 14.55
C VAL A 223 -22.34 -15.52 14.10
N LYS A 224 -23.08 -15.17 13.05
CA LYS A 224 -24.15 -15.98 12.47
C LYS A 224 -23.67 -16.70 11.21
N ASN A 225 -24.41 -17.71 10.78
CA ASN A 225 -24.06 -18.48 9.58
C ASN A 225 -24.12 -17.65 8.29
N ASP A 226 -24.99 -16.63 8.25
CA ASP A 226 -25.20 -15.72 7.13
C ASP A 226 -24.30 -14.46 7.17
N ASP A 227 -23.50 -14.30 8.22
CA ASP A 227 -22.48 -13.26 8.28
C ASP A 227 -21.33 -13.59 7.31
N LEU A 228 -21.08 -12.70 6.34
CA LEU A 228 -19.97 -12.86 5.41
C LEU A 228 -18.63 -12.59 6.10
N ILE A 229 -17.77 -13.62 6.16
CA ILE A 229 -16.36 -13.49 6.56
C ILE A 229 -15.48 -13.55 5.32
N THR A 230 -14.67 -12.51 5.09
CA THR A 230 -13.67 -12.50 4.03
C THR A 230 -12.31 -12.86 4.61
N ALA A 231 -11.70 -13.94 4.10
CA ALA A 231 -10.49 -14.53 4.66
C ALA A 231 -9.33 -14.51 3.67
N ASP A 232 -8.13 -14.84 4.14
CA ASP A 232 -6.99 -15.07 3.25
C ASP A 232 -7.28 -16.18 2.23
N SER A 233 -7.22 -15.85 0.95
CA SER A 233 -7.37 -16.78 -0.16
C SER A 233 -6.21 -17.76 -0.33
N ALA A 234 -5.07 -17.55 0.33
CA ALA A 234 -3.93 -18.47 0.29
C ALA A 234 -4.20 -19.78 1.05
N GLU A 235 -5.23 -19.82 1.91
CA GLU A 235 -5.61 -20.97 2.75
C GLU A 235 -6.99 -21.56 2.37
N PRO A 236 -7.15 -22.12 1.15
CA PRO A 236 -8.44 -22.62 0.69
C PRO A 236 -8.97 -23.82 1.50
N LYS A 237 -8.08 -24.56 2.17
CA LYS A 237 -8.47 -25.66 3.06
C LYS A 237 -9.18 -25.14 4.31
N SER A 238 -8.60 -24.14 4.98
CA SER A 238 -9.22 -23.51 6.14
C SER A 238 -10.56 -22.88 5.78
N ILE A 239 -10.66 -22.21 4.64
CA ILE A 239 -11.95 -21.71 4.13
C ILE A 239 -12.96 -22.85 3.98
N GLY A 240 -12.57 -23.97 3.37
CA GLY A 240 -13.41 -25.16 3.22
C GLY A 240 -13.87 -25.75 4.56
N ASP A 241 -13.00 -25.79 5.56
CA ASP A 241 -13.34 -26.24 6.92
C ASP A 241 -14.44 -25.36 7.52
N PHE A 242 -14.25 -24.03 7.56
CA PHE A 242 -15.24 -23.09 8.09
C PHE A 242 -16.58 -23.17 7.35
N GLN A 243 -16.55 -23.30 6.02
CA GLN A 243 -17.76 -23.52 5.22
C GLN A 243 -18.48 -24.82 5.59
N SER A 244 -17.73 -25.92 5.82
CA SER A 244 -18.31 -27.19 6.26
C SER A 244 -18.97 -27.11 7.65
N TYR A 245 -18.54 -26.14 8.47
CA TYR A 245 -19.13 -25.87 9.79
C TYR A 245 -20.32 -24.88 9.75
N GLY A 246 -20.64 -24.35 8.57
CA GLY A 246 -21.79 -23.46 8.34
C GLY A 246 -21.46 -21.97 8.19
N SER A 247 -20.18 -21.59 8.09
CA SER A 247 -19.79 -20.19 7.87
C SER A 247 -19.99 -19.76 6.42
N LEU A 248 -20.59 -18.59 6.19
CA LEU A 248 -20.52 -17.88 4.91
C LEU A 248 -19.13 -17.24 4.74
N MET A 249 -18.12 -18.06 4.49
CA MET A 249 -16.74 -17.61 4.30
C MET A 249 -16.36 -17.53 2.82
N ARG A 250 -15.58 -16.50 2.45
CA ARG A 250 -15.01 -16.35 1.10
C ARG A 250 -13.55 -15.92 1.17
N GLY A 251 -12.73 -16.38 0.24
CA GLY A 251 -11.38 -15.85 0.07
C GLY A 251 -11.40 -14.44 -0.53
N ALA A 252 -10.52 -13.56 -0.04
CA ALA A 252 -10.29 -12.24 -0.62
C ALA A 252 -9.81 -12.39 -2.08
N LYS A 253 -10.31 -11.54 -2.99
CA LYS A 253 -9.81 -11.52 -4.38
C LYS A 253 -8.59 -10.61 -4.44
N LYS A 254 -7.40 -11.22 -4.38
CA LYS A 254 -6.11 -10.54 -4.40
C LYS A 254 -5.55 -10.48 -5.82
N GLY A 255 -5.21 -9.28 -6.29
CA GLY A 255 -4.42 -9.06 -7.51
C GLY A 255 -2.94 -8.81 -7.17
N PRO A 256 -2.07 -8.68 -8.19
CA PRO A 256 -0.76 -8.06 -8.01
C PRO A 256 -0.92 -6.74 -7.24
N ASP A 257 -0.05 -6.49 -6.27
CA ASP A 257 -0.01 -5.24 -5.48
C ASP A 257 -1.22 -4.99 -4.57
N SER A 258 -2.07 -6.00 -4.33
CA SER A 258 -3.22 -5.87 -3.42
C SER A 258 -2.84 -5.48 -1.99
N VAL A 259 -1.65 -5.87 -1.52
CA VAL A 259 -1.11 -5.42 -0.22
C VAL A 259 -0.90 -3.92 -0.23
N GLU A 260 -0.14 -3.44 -1.19
CA GLU A 260 0.19 -2.03 -1.30
C GLU A 260 -1.07 -1.18 -1.46
N TYR A 261 -1.97 -1.56 -2.35
CA TYR A 261 -3.20 -0.84 -2.59
C TYR A 261 -4.09 -0.77 -1.34
N SER A 262 -4.29 -1.89 -0.64
CA SER A 262 -5.16 -1.93 0.54
C SER A 262 -4.56 -1.22 1.76
N MET A 263 -3.23 -1.30 1.94
CA MET A 263 -2.52 -0.54 2.97
C MET A 263 -2.58 0.97 2.70
N LYS A 264 -2.35 1.39 1.45
CA LYS A 264 -2.54 2.78 1.02
C LYS A 264 -3.96 3.25 1.30
N TRP A 265 -4.97 2.48 0.89
CA TRP A 265 -6.38 2.78 1.14
C TRP A 265 -6.69 2.97 2.62
N LEU A 266 -6.25 2.06 3.50
CA LEU A 266 -6.41 2.19 4.94
C LEU A 266 -5.73 3.45 5.48
N SER A 267 -4.47 3.70 5.10
CA SER A 267 -3.72 4.89 5.54
C SER A 267 -4.28 6.22 5.00
N GLY A 268 -5.08 6.16 3.93
CA GLY A 268 -5.74 7.29 3.29
C GLY A 268 -7.15 7.56 3.82
N LEU A 269 -7.69 6.68 4.68
CA LEU A 269 -8.94 6.94 5.37
C LEU A 269 -8.84 8.20 6.23
N ALA A 270 -9.98 8.83 6.47
CA ALA A 270 -10.00 9.99 7.34
C ALA A 270 -9.65 9.61 8.77
N LYS A 271 -10.22 8.50 9.24
CA LYS A 271 -9.99 7.93 10.56
C LYS A 271 -10.12 6.42 10.56
N ILE A 272 -9.30 5.77 11.36
CA ILE A 272 -9.47 4.38 11.80
C ILE A 272 -9.73 4.43 13.30
N VAL A 273 -11.00 4.36 13.68
CA VAL A 273 -11.43 4.34 15.08
C VAL A 273 -11.37 2.90 15.58
N ILE A 274 -10.59 2.64 16.62
CA ILE A 274 -10.43 1.30 17.19
C ILE A 274 -10.84 1.35 18.65
N ASP A 275 -11.73 0.46 19.08
CA ASP A 275 -12.04 0.26 20.49
C ASP A 275 -10.91 -0.54 21.15
N PRO A 276 -10.02 0.08 21.97
CA PRO A 276 -8.87 -0.63 22.53
C PRO A 276 -9.25 -1.61 23.65
N ARG A 277 -10.46 -1.51 24.22
CA ARG A 277 -10.96 -2.44 25.24
C ARG A 277 -11.45 -3.73 24.58
N ARG A 278 -12.15 -3.62 23.44
CA ARG A 278 -12.66 -4.77 22.68
C ARG A 278 -11.63 -5.33 21.70
N CYS A 279 -10.75 -4.47 21.19
CA CYS A 279 -9.78 -4.78 20.16
C CYS A 279 -8.32 -4.41 20.55
N PRO A 280 -7.80 -4.91 21.69
CA PRO A 280 -6.46 -4.54 22.15
C PRO A 280 -5.34 -4.93 21.17
N LYS A 281 -5.45 -6.06 20.46
CA LYS A 281 -4.43 -6.51 19.50
C LYS A 281 -4.47 -5.72 18.21
N THR A 282 -5.66 -5.44 17.69
CA THR A 282 -5.79 -4.56 16.53
C THR A 282 -5.27 -3.15 16.85
N ALA A 283 -5.56 -2.63 18.04
CA ALA A 283 -5.04 -1.32 18.47
C ALA A 283 -3.50 -1.32 18.57
N GLU A 284 -2.90 -2.37 19.13
CA GLU A 284 -1.45 -2.55 19.21
C GLU A 284 -0.82 -2.54 17.80
N GLU A 285 -1.25 -3.44 16.91
CA GLU A 285 -0.71 -3.57 15.55
C GLU A 285 -0.82 -2.25 14.77
N PHE A 286 -2.01 -1.66 14.66
CA PHE A 286 -2.22 -0.42 13.89
C PHE A 286 -1.39 0.76 14.42
N THR A 287 -1.13 0.82 15.73
CA THR A 287 -0.40 1.94 16.34
C THR A 287 1.11 1.84 16.14
N ILE A 288 1.67 0.63 16.14
CA ILE A 288 3.12 0.40 16.09
C ILE A 288 3.64 0.05 14.69
N TYR A 289 2.76 -0.18 13.72
CA TYR A 289 3.16 -0.62 12.39
C TYR A 289 3.87 0.51 11.62
N GLU A 290 5.16 0.29 11.34
CA GLU A 290 6.03 1.26 10.65
C GLU A 290 6.40 0.80 9.24
N TYR A 291 6.72 1.77 8.37
CA TYR A 291 7.36 1.51 7.09
C TYR A 291 8.71 0.80 7.31
N PRO A 292 9.12 -0.08 6.38
CA PRO A 292 10.43 -0.69 6.45
C PRO A 292 11.54 0.36 6.37
N GLN A 293 12.68 0.05 6.99
CA GLN A 293 13.89 0.85 6.90
C GLN A 293 14.95 0.15 6.04
N ASP A 294 15.72 0.96 5.30
CA ASP A 294 16.95 0.48 4.67
C ASP A 294 18.07 0.26 5.73
N LYS A 295 19.21 -0.26 5.29
CA LYS A 295 20.37 -0.52 6.16
C LYS A 295 20.96 0.75 6.80
N ASP A 296 20.64 1.91 6.26
CA ASP A 296 21.12 3.21 6.73
C ASP A 296 20.09 3.87 7.68
N GLY A 297 18.97 3.19 7.98
CA GLY A 297 17.91 3.68 8.86
C GLY A 297 16.92 4.65 8.19
N ASN A 298 16.93 4.77 6.86
CA ASN A 298 15.93 5.58 6.14
C ASN A 298 14.68 4.76 5.91
N TYR A 299 13.52 5.36 6.12
CA TYR A 299 12.26 4.73 5.70
C TYR A 299 12.19 4.63 4.17
N ILE A 300 11.69 3.50 3.70
CA ILE A 300 11.47 3.19 2.28
C ILE A 300 10.02 2.76 2.08
N THR A 301 9.54 2.80 0.83
CA THR A 301 8.19 2.31 0.54
C THR A 301 8.14 0.78 0.59
N GLY A 302 6.99 0.26 0.98
CA GLY A 302 6.75 -1.16 1.23
C GLY A 302 6.06 -1.35 2.57
N TYR A 303 5.76 -2.61 2.89
CA TYR A 303 5.07 -3.01 4.11
C TYR A 303 5.75 -4.24 4.69
N VAL A 304 5.96 -4.26 6.00
CA VAL A 304 6.65 -5.34 6.70
C VAL A 304 5.66 -6.49 6.94
N ASP A 305 6.00 -7.69 6.51
CA ASP A 305 5.21 -8.90 6.79
C ASP A 305 5.58 -9.46 8.18
N ALA A 306 5.23 -8.71 9.22
CA ALA A 306 5.42 -9.06 10.63
C ALA A 306 4.44 -8.29 11.52
N ASP A 307 3.88 -8.97 12.53
CA ASP A 307 2.95 -8.40 13.51
C ASP A 307 1.79 -7.62 12.85
N ASN A 308 1.24 -8.16 11.77
CA ASN A 308 0.22 -7.53 10.92
C ASN A 308 -1.07 -8.36 10.75
N HIS A 309 -1.32 -9.36 11.60
CA HIS A 309 -2.43 -10.30 11.42
C HIS A 309 -3.80 -9.64 11.53
N CYS A 310 -3.99 -8.74 12.50
CA CYS A 310 -5.22 -7.95 12.62
C CYS A 310 -5.34 -6.95 11.46
N ILE A 311 -4.23 -6.32 11.05
CA ILE A 311 -4.22 -5.44 9.87
C ILE A 311 -4.64 -6.21 8.61
N ASP A 312 -4.11 -7.41 8.40
CA ASP A 312 -4.43 -8.27 7.26
C ASP A 312 -5.88 -8.75 7.31
N SER A 313 -6.37 -9.15 8.48
CA SER A 313 -7.78 -9.46 8.72
C SER A 313 -8.69 -8.29 8.30
N VAL A 314 -8.38 -7.06 8.73
CA VAL A 314 -9.11 -5.84 8.34
C VAL A 314 -9.01 -5.59 6.83
N ARG A 315 -7.83 -5.74 6.23
CA ARG A 315 -7.63 -5.61 4.79
C ARG A 315 -8.52 -6.58 4.01
N TYR A 316 -8.65 -7.82 4.47
CA TYR A 316 -9.53 -8.81 3.84
C TYR A 316 -11.00 -8.47 4.01
N ALA A 317 -11.43 -8.07 5.22
CA ALA A 317 -12.79 -7.63 5.49
C ALA A 317 -13.21 -6.49 4.53
N MET A 318 -12.30 -5.57 4.25
CA MET A 318 -12.54 -4.41 3.40
C MET A 318 -12.30 -4.67 1.90
N ASN A 319 -11.89 -5.88 1.49
CA ASN A 319 -11.67 -6.26 0.09
C ASN A 319 -12.86 -5.92 -0.85
N PRO A 320 -14.13 -6.09 -0.45
CA PRO A 320 -15.27 -5.70 -1.28
C PRO A 320 -15.38 -4.20 -1.54
N ILE A 321 -14.79 -3.36 -0.69
CA ILE A 321 -14.90 -1.91 -0.73
C ILE A 321 -13.73 -1.31 -1.52
N TRP A 322 -12.50 -1.57 -1.08
CA TRP A 322 -11.34 -0.95 -1.72
C TRP A 322 -11.14 -1.47 -3.15
N ARG A 323 -11.53 -2.71 -3.48
CA ARG A 323 -11.42 -3.21 -4.86
C ARG A 323 -12.36 -2.49 -5.84
N ARG A 324 -13.54 -2.02 -5.40
CA ARG A 324 -14.54 -1.41 -6.29
C ARG A 324 -14.20 0.01 -6.75
N LYS A 325 -13.31 0.71 -6.03
CA LYS A 325 -12.92 2.09 -6.35
C LYS A 325 -11.71 2.19 -7.29
N GLY A 326 -11.22 1.06 -7.84
CA GLY A 326 -10.08 1.00 -8.76
C GLY A 326 -10.33 0.21 -10.05
N GLU A 327 -11.60 -0.13 -10.36
CA GLU A 327 -12.02 -0.73 -11.63
C GLU A 327 -12.77 0.28 -12.50
#